data_AF-A0A7Y5DLJ0-F1
#
_entry.id   AF-A0A7Y5DLJ0-F1
#
_cell.length_a   1.000
_cell.length_b   1.000
_cell.length_c   1.000
_cell.angle_alpha   90.00
_cell.angle_beta   90.00
_cell.angle_gamma   90.00
#
_symmetry.space_group_name_H-M   'P 1'
#
loop_
_entity.id
_entity.type
_entity.pdbx_description
1 polymer ?
#
loop_
_entity_poly.entity_id
_entity_poly.type
_entity_poly.pdbx_seq_one_letter_code
_entity_poly.pdbx_strand_id
1 'polypeptide(L)'
;MIETLTLITLCMLYLIYFRPGKTPTLKNPLVIERVGRYHMTLASQLNLAQPFVEAIAARLGTASDAKAADHPTQLFEVRDKWVTSHGFDRYLLAITCKSGMLYFYAAPPFTQQKEKQVDDVYEYLHEQMHSFPLLRSVDIKQDDCWVETVAKVAIEQGINTSPLQF
;
A
#
# COMPACT_ATOMS: atom_id res chain seq x y z
N MET A 1 5.04 51.35 3.38
CA MET A 1 4.76 50.50 2.19
C MET A 1 5.84 49.44 1.94
N ILE A 2 7.13 49.69 2.24
CA ILE A 2 8.20 48.69 2.09
C ILE A 2 8.14 47.56 3.13
N GLU A 3 7.73 47.84 4.37
CA GLU A 3 7.53 46.81 5.40
C GLU A 3 6.48 45.76 5.03
N THR A 4 5.36 46.16 4.42
CA THR A 4 4.34 45.19 3.98
C THR A 4 4.84 44.33 2.83
N LEU A 5 5.65 44.89 1.93
CA LEU A 5 6.20 44.15 0.79
C LEU A 5 7.24 43.11 1.24
N THR A 6 8.10 43.48 2.20
CA THR A 6 9.12 42.59 2.77
C THR A 6 8.51 41.47 3.60
N LEU A 7 7.44 41.75 4.35
CA LEU A 7 6.76 40.72 5.15
C LEU A 7 6.02 39.70 4.27
N ILE A 8 5.40 40.14 3.17
CA ILE A 8 4.78 39.24 2.18
C ILE A 8 5.83 38.37 1.50
N THR A 9 6.97 38.94 1.10
CA THR A 9 8.04 38.16 0.46
C THR A 9 8.65 37.14 1.42
N LEU A 10 8.85 37.49 2.69
CA LEU A 10 9.35 36.55 3.70
C LEU A 10 8.34 35.40 3.95
N CYS A 11 7.05 35.71 4.05
CA CYS A 11 6.00 34.69 4.17
C CYS A 11 5.93 33.76 2.95
N MET A 12 6.05 34.30 1.73
CA MET A 12 6.07 33.48 0.52
C MET A 12 7.29 32.57 0.47
N LEU A 13 8.48 33.09 0.79
CA LEU A 13 9.70 32.30 0.89
C LEU A 13 9.58 31.21 1.97
N TYR A 14 8.98 31.54 3.12
CA TYR A 14 8.72 30.59 4.19
C TYR A 14 7.78 29.47 3.74
N LEU A 15 6.67 29.78 3.06
CA LEU A 15 5.72 28.78 2.56
C LEU A 15 6.31 27.91 1.44
N ILE A 16 7.20 28.47 0.61
CA ILE A 16 7.91 27.73 -0.45
C ILE A 16 8.95 26.79 0.17
N TYR A 17 9.71 27.26 1.16
CA TYR A 17 10.78 26.48 1.78
C TYR A 17 10.25 25.41 2.74
N PHE A 18 9.29 25.77 3.59
CA PHE A 18 8.62 24.87 4.53
C PHE A 18 7.37 24.24 3.95
N ARG A 19 7.37 23.95 2.64
CA ARG A 19 6.25 23.26 2.00
C ARG A 19 6.02 21.92 2.72
N PRO A 20 4.92 21.75 3.48
CA PRO A 20 4.65 20.54 4.21
C PRO A 20 4.15 19.52 3.19
N GLY A 21 5.07 18.72 2.64
CA GLY A 21 4.69 17.79 1.58
C GLY A 21 5.77 16.83 1.09
N LYS A 22 6.97 16.86 1.66
CA LYS A 22 8.01 15.85 1.36
C LYS A 22 8.38 15.12 2.63
N THR A 23 7.48 14.26 3.09
CA THR A 23 7.84 13.22 4.06
C THR A 23 8.99 12.42 3.46
N PRO A 24 10.17 12.39 4.10
CA PRO A 24 11.31 11.68 3.55
C PRO A 24 10.96 10.20 3.41
N THR A 25 11.36 9.60 2.29
CA THR A 25 11.17 8.17 2.09
C THR A 25 12.08 7.39 3.02
N LEU A 26 11.55 6.33 3.64
CA LEU A 26 12.33 5.47 4.51
C LEU A 26 13.23 4.57 3.66
N LYS A 27 14.53 4.55 3.94
CA LYS A 27 15.47 3.61 3.30
C LYS A 27 15.34 2.17 3.81
N ASN A 28 14.80 2.01 5.02
CA ASN A 28 14.56 0.70 5.63
C ASN A 28 13.11 0.26 5.38
N PRO A 29 12.85 -1.05 5.33
CA PRO A 29 11.48 -1.56 5.32
C PRO A 29 10.74 -1.09 6.58
N LEU A 30 9.48 -0.72 6.42
CA LEU A 30 8.62 -0.28 7.50
C LEU A 30 7.66 -1.42 7.87
N VAL A 31 7.83 -1.96 9.07
CA VAL A 31 6.93 -2.96 9.64
C VAL A 31 6.07 -2.29 10.70
N ILE A 32 4.75 -2.38 10.58
CA ILE A 32 3.80 -1.85 11.54
C ILE A 32 2.83 -2.96 11.93
N GLU A 33 2.72 -3.22 13.22
CA GLU A 33 1.74 -4.13 13.79
C GLU A 33 0.73 -3.36 14.66
N ARG A 34 -0.55 -3.57 14.39
CA ARG A 34 -1.66 -3.15 15.24
C ARG A 34 -2.32 -4.41 15.76
N VAL A 35 -2.01 -4.76 17.00
CA VAL A 35 -2.48 -5.96 17.68
C VAL A 35 -3.99 -6.13 17.49
N GLY A 36 -4.38 -7.31 16.98
CA GLY A 36 -5.78 -7.67 16.74
C GLY A 36 -6.46 -6.96 15.57
N ARG A 37 -5.74 -6.18 14.75
CA ARG A 37 -6.30 -5.50 13.57
C ARG A 37 -5.56 -5.85 12.29
N TYR A 38 -4.28 -5.45 12.21
CA TYR A 38 -3.48 -5.71 11.02
C TYR A 38 -1.98 -5.73 11.30
N HIS A 39 -1.26 -6.43 10.43
CA HIS A 39 0.18 -6.38 10.30
C HIS A 39 0.50 -5.90 8.88
N MET A 40 1.32 -4.86 8.74
CA MET A 40 1.78 -4.40 7.43
C MET A 40 3.30 -4.39 7.38
N THR A 41 3.84 -4.80 6.23
CA THR A 41 5.26 -4.65 5.91
C THR A 41 5.36 -3.91 4.58
N LEU A 42 6.05 -2.77 4.58
CA LEU A 42 6.28 -1.94 3.40
C LEU A 42 7.77 -2.00 3.08
N ALA A 43 8.12 -2.32 1.83
CA ALA A 43 9.50 -2.27 1.38
C ALA A 43 10.07 -0.84 1.47
N SER A 44 11.39 -0.72 1.36
CA SER A 44 12.08 0.56 1.35
C SER A 44 11.45 1.52 0.34
N GLN A 45 11.27 2.77 0.75
CA GLN A 45 10.68 3.88 -0.01
C GLN A 45 9.18 3.77 -0.31
N LEU A 46 8.50 2.73 0.20
CA LEU A 46 7.04 2.58 0.11
C LEU A 46 6.30 3.01 1.38
N ASN A 47 6.96 3.71 2.32
CA ASN A 47 6.31 4.26 3.52
C ASN A 47 5.17 5.23 3.20
N LEU A 48 5.19 5.85 2.01
CA LEU A 48 4.11 6.73 1.55
C LEU A 48 2.81 5.99 1.25
N ALA A 49 2.86 4.67 1.03
CA ALA A 49 1.67 3.83 0.86
C ALA A 49 0.94 3.53 2.19
N GLN A 50 1.55 3.87 3.35
CA GLN A 50 0.96 3.58 4.66
C GLN A 50 -0.47 4.13 4.82
N PRO A 51 -0.78 5.41 4.50
CA PRO A 51 -2.14 5.95 4.67
C PRO A 51 -3.18 5.22 3.82
N PHE A 52 -2.79 4.75 2.64
CA PHE A 52 -3.64 3.95 1.77
C PHE A 52 -3.93 2.57 2.38
N VAL A 53 -2.88 1.88 2.84
CA VAL A 53 -3.01 0.57 3.51
C VAL A 53 -3.84 0.68 4.80
N GLU A 54 -3.62 1.72 5.60
CA GLU A 54 -4.41 1.97 6.82
C GLU A 54 -5.89 2.22 6.52
N ALA A 55 -6.21 2.93 5.42
CA ALA A 55 -7.59 3.15 5.01
C ALA A 55 -8.28 1.86 4.55
N ILE A 56 -7.56 0.98 3.82
CA ILE A 56 -8.06 -0.34 3.47
C ILE A 56 -8.32 -1.15 4.76
N ALA A 57 -7.35 -1.18 5.67
CA ALA A 57 -7.46 -1.90 6.93
C ALA A 57 -8.61 -1.38 7.81
N ALA A 58 -8.90 -0.08 7.78
CA ALA A 58 -10.02 0.50 8.50
C ALA A 58 -11.37 -0.02 7.96
N ARG A 59 -11.53 -0.09 6.64
CA ARG A 59 -12.77 -0.58 5.99
C ARG A 59 -12.92 -2.10 6.14
N LEU A 60 -11.86 -2.85 5.82
CA LEU A 60 -11.86 -4.31 5.90
C LEU A 60 -11.93 -4.79 7.34
N GLY A 61 -11.24 -4.15 8.29
CA GLY A 61 -11.30 -4.51 9.71
C GLY A 61 -12.72 -4.40 10.27
N THR A 62 -13.45 -3.33 9.94
CA THR A 62 -14.86 -3.20 10.35
C THR A 62 -15.80 -4.19 9.67
N ALA A 63 -15.48 -4.63 8.45
CA ALA A 63 -16.28 -5.61 7.72
C ALA A 63 -15.96 -7.07 8.12
N SER A 64 -14.72 -7.32 8.56
CA SER A 64 -14.17 -8.65 8.85
C SER A 64 -14.44 -9.14 10.27
N ASP A 65 -14.80 -8.24 11.21
CA ASP A 65 -15.18 -8.62 12.59
C ASP A 65 -16.38 -9.58 12.64
N ALA A 66 -17.16 -9.70 11.56
CA ALA A 66 -18.32 -10.60 11.50
C ALA A 66 -18.04 -11.97 10.86
N LYS A 67 -16.90 -12.20 10.18
CA LYS A 67 -16.60 -13.44 9.44
C LYS A 67 -15.10 -13.71 9.36
N ALA A 68 -14.48 -14.12 10.47
CA ALA A 68 -13.08 -14.55 10.53
C ALA A 68 -12.86 -15.91 9.82
N ALA A 69 -13.09 -15.97 8.51
CA ALA A 69 -12.59 -17.03 7.65
C ALA A 69 -11.22 -16.61 7.10
N ASP A 70 -10.33 -17.58 6.91
CA ASP A 70 -9.07 -17.33 6.20
C ASP A 70 -9.40 -16.98 4.75
N HIS A 71 -8.94 -15.80 4.30
CA HIS A 71 -9.11 -15.36 2.91
C HIS A 71 -7.78 -15.52 2.17
N PRO A 72 -7.81 -16.01 0.92
CA PRO A 72 -6.59 -16.18 0.14
C PRO A 72 -5.92 -14.84 -0.15
N THR A 73 -4.61 -14.90 -0.39
CA THR A 73 -3.81 -13.72 -0.70
C THR A 73 -4.29 -13.07 -1.99
N GLN A 74 -4.73 -11.81 -1.91
CA GLN A 74 -5.09 -10.99 -3.05
C GLN A 74 -3.96 -10.05 -3.44
N LEU A 75 -3.68 -9.97 -4.74
CA LEU A 75 -2.62 -9.16 -5.30
C LEU A 75 -3.21 -7.99 -6.11
N PHE A 76 -2.65 -6.82 -5.89
CA PHE A 76 -3.03 -5.59 -6.58
C PHE A 76 -1.78 -4.89 -7.11
N GLU A 77 -1.83 -4.44 -8.36
CA GLU A 77 -0.93 -3.38 -8.84
C GLU A 77 -1.49 -2.04 -8.37
N VAL A 78 -0.68 -1.23 -7.69
CA VAL A 78 -1.08 0.07 -7.18
C VAL A 78 -0.20 1.16 -7.76
N ARG A 79 -0.84 2.23 -8.24
CA ARG A 79 -0.21 3.46 -8.73
C ARG A 79 -0.66 4.63 -7.88
N ASP A 80 0.20 4.97 -6.93
CA ASP A 80 0.01 6.09 -6.02
C ASP A 80 0.92 7.25 -6.44
N LYS A 81 0.33 8.43 -6.69
CA LYS A 81 1.04 9.65 -7.08
C LYS A 81 2.12 10.05 -6.08
N TRP A 82 1.92 9.78 -4.80
CA TRP A 82 2.90 10.09 -3.75
C TRP A 82 4.12 9.17 -3.85
N VAL A 83 3.91 7.89 -4.13
CA VAL A 83 4.97 6.90 -4.35
C VAL A 83 5.68 7.16 -5.69
N THR A 84 4.93 7.46 -6.77
CA THR A 84 5.47 7.82 -8.10
C THR A 84 6.40 9.01 -8.03
N SER A 85 6.07 10.00 -7.20
CA SER A 85 6.91 11.20 -7.01
C SER A 85 8.26 10.91 -6.34
N HIS A 86 8.46 9.71 -5.80
CA HIS A 86 9.62 9.34 -5.00
C HIS A 86 10.39 8.09 -5.50
N GLY A 87 10.11 7.61 -6.72
CA GLY A 87 10.99 6.67 -7.42
C GLY A 87 10.33 5.41 -7.98
N PHE A 88 9.11 5.08 -7.56
CA PHE A 88 8.40 3.90 -8.05
C PHE A 88 7.09 4.29 -8.76
N ASP A 89 7.02 4.09 -10.08
CA ASP A 89 5.81 4.37 -10.88
C ASP A 89 4.58 3.55 -10.44
N ARG A 90 4.83 2.35 -9.93
CA ARG A 90 3.86 1.40 -9.41
C ARG A 90 4.49 0.54 -8.33
N TYR A 91 3.69 -0.09 -7.49
CA TYR A 91 4.11 -1.09 -6.52
C TYR A 91 3.08 -2.23 -6.43
N LEU A 92 3.51 -3.38 -5.92
CA LEU A 92 2.64 -4.52 -5.68
C LEU A 92 2.13 -4.49 -4.25
N LEU A 93 0.83 -4.64 -4.06
CA LEU A 93 0.18 -4.77 -2.75
C LEU A 93 -0.42 -6.16 -2.62
N ALA A 94 0.06 -6.94 -1.67
CA ALA A 94 -0.53 -8.22 -1.27
C ALA A 94 -1.36 -8.02 0.01
N ILE A 95 -2.57 -8.58 0.04
CA ILE A 95 -3.48 -8.53 1.19
C ILE A 95 -3.96 -9.94 1.50
N THR A 96 -3.83 -10.38 2.75
CA THR A 96 -4.29 -11.70 3.20
C THR A 96 -5.03 -11.57 4.53
N CYS A 97 -6.07 -12.36 4.77
CA CYS A 97 -6.64 -12.51 6.11
C CYS A 97 -6.30 -13.91 6.63
N LYS A 98 -5.61 -13.98 7.77
CA LYS A 98 -5.35 -15.24 8.46
C LYS A 98 -5.71 -15.12 9.93
N SER A 99 -6.54 -16.03 10.41
CA SER A 99 -6.97 -16.10 11.80
C SER A 99 -7.58 -14.77 12.30
N GLY A 100 -8.33 -14.09 11.44
CA GLY A 100 -8.97 -12.81 11.75
C GLY A 100 -8.01 -11.60 11.77
N MET A 101 -6.73 -11.76 11.42
CA MET A 101 -5.80 -10.66 11.25
C MET A 101 -5.51 -10.39 9.77
N LEU A 102 -5.55 -9.10 9.39
CA LEU A 102 -5.19 -8.66 8.06
C LEU A 102 -3.66 -8.49 7.94
N TYR A 103 -3.08 -9.09 6.92
CA TYR A 103 -1.67 -8.97 6.58
C TYR A 103 -1.54 -8.22 5.27
N PHE A 104 -0.79 -7.13 5.28
CA PHE A 104 -0.51 -6.29 4.13
C PHE A 104 0.97 -6.33 3.80
N TYR A 105 1.29 -6.42 2.52
CA TYR A 105 2.64 -6.26 2.04
C TYR A 105 2.72 -5.36 0.82
N ALA A 106 3.58 -4.36 0.86
CA ALA A 106 3.88 -3.53 -0.29
C ALA A 106 5.33 -3.77 -0.74
N ALA A 107 5.50 -4.19 -1.99
CA ALA A 107 6.79 -4.45 -2.60
C ALA A 107 7.02 -3.59 -3.85
N PRO A 108 8.27 -3.23 -4.18
CA PRO A 108 8.58 -2.55 -5.43
C PRO A 108 8.16 -3.41 -6.62
N PRO A 109 7.95 -2.80 -7.79
CA PRO A 109 7.52 -3.54 -8.97
C PRO A 109 8.62 -4.48 -9.44
N PHE A 110 8.22 -5.67 -9.83
CA PHE A 110 9.09 -6.61 -10.51
C PHE A 110 9.68 -5.99 -11.78
N THR A 111 10.96 -6.25 -12.04
CA THR A 111 11.71 -5.64 -13.16
C THR A 111 11.03 -5.94 -14.51
N GLN A 112 11.17 -4.99 -15.45
CA GLN A 112 10.45 -4.80 -16.72
C GLN A 112 10.47 -5.93 -17.78
N GLN A 113 10.68 -7.20 -17.43
CA GLN A 113 10.62 -8.29 -18.40
C GLN A 113 9.51 -9.29 -18.09
N LYS A 114 8.36 -9.00 -18.73
CA LYS A 114 7.24 -9.91 -19.01
C LYS A 114 6.44 -10.37 -17.79
N GLU A 115 5.14 -10.43 -18.03
CA GLU A 115 4.14 -11.24 -17.36
C GLU A 115 4.68 -12.66 -17.07
N LYS A 116 5.44 -12.83 -16.00
CA LYS A 116 5.77 -14.15 -15.52
C LYS A 116 5.04 -14.40 -14.22
N GLN A 117 4.13 -15.37 -14.36
CA GLN A 117 3.55 -16.26 -13.37
C GLN A 117 3.40 -15.73 -11.94
N VAL A 118 2.16 -15.84 -11.44
CA VAL A 118 1.80 -15.83 -10.01
C VAL A 118 2.94 -16.35 -9.14
N ASP A 119 3.49 -17.49 -9.53
CA ASP A 119 4.50 -18.22 -8.79
C ASP A 119 5.77 -17.41 -8.56
N ASP A 120 6.24 -16.61 -9.52
CA ASP A 120 7.45 -15.78 -9.37
C ASP A 120 7.19 -14.61 -8.41
N VAL A 121 5.98 -14.04 -8.43
CA VAL A 121 5.56 -12.99 -7.49
C VAL A 121 5.43 -13.58 -6.08
N TYR A 122 4.77 -14.73 -5.96
CA TYR A 122 4.62 -15.43 -4.69
C TYR A 122 5.98 -15.92 -4.15
N GLU A 123 6.88 -16.39 -5.00
CA GLU A 123 8.23 -16.83 -4.63
C GLU A 123 9.05 -15.64 -4.14
N TYR A 124 8.98 -14.49 -4.79
CA TYR A 124 9.62 -13.28 -4.28
C TYR A 124 9.02 -12.74 -3.01
N LEU A 125 7.69 -12.77 -2.89
CA LEU A 125 7.02 -12.48 -1.63
C LEU A 125 7.50 -13.46 -0.56
N HIS A 126 7.66 -14.73 -0.89
CA HIS A 126 8.15 -15.75 0.05
C HIS A 126 9.62 -15.52 0.45
N GLU A 127 10.49 -15.23 -0.52
CA GLU A 127 11.92 -14.96 -0.31
C GLU A 127 12.15 -13.67 0.47
N GLN A 128 11.39 -12.61 0.18
CA GLN A 128 11.48 -11.34 0.90
C GLN A 128 10.76 -11.39 2.26
N MET A 129 9.83 -12.34 2.46
CA MET A 129 8.96 -12.38 3.62
C MET A 129 8.91 -13.75 4.31
N HIS A 130 9.94 -14.05 5.08
CA HIS A 130 9.93 -15.21 5.99
C HIS A 130 8.75 -15.22 6.98
N SER A 131 8.06 -14.10 7.22
CA SER A 131 6.98 -13.95 8.19
C SER A 131 5.57 -13.75 7.61
N PHE A 132 5.40 -13.65 6.28
CA PHE A 132 4.06 -13.42 5.71
C PHE A 132 3.28 -14.73 5.60
N PRO A 133 2.04 -14.78 6.11
CA PRO A 133 1.19 -15.93 5.90
C PRO A 133 0.62 -15.91 4.47
N LEU A 134 1.37 -16.43 3.50
CA LEU A 134 0.85 -16.64 2.15
C LEU A 134 -0.20 -17.76 2.19
N LEU A 135 -1.45 -17.40 1.92
CA LEU A 135 -2.56 -18.35 1.72
C LEU A 135 -2.80 -18.48 0.23
N ARG A 136 -2.18 -19.49 -0.38
CA ARG A 136 -2.36 -19.82 -1.80
C ARG A 136 -3.72 -20.51 -1.96
N SER A 137 -4.68 -19.88 -2.62
CA SER A 137 -5.83 -20.63 -3.14
C SER A 137 -5.45 -21.20 -4.50
N VAL A 138 -5.63 -22.51 -4.65
CA VAL A 138 -5.47 -23.24 -5.92
C VAL A 138 -6.51 -22.80 -6.95
N ASP A 139 -7.58 -22.13 -6.51
CA ASP A 139 -8.56 -21.42 -7.34
C ASP A 139 -8.52 -19.93 -6.97
N ILE A 140 -8.00 -19.08 -7.86
CA ILE A 140 -8.02 -17.63 -7.71
C ILE A 140 -9.43 -17.13 -8.07
N LYS A 141 -10.40 -17.41 -7.20
CA LYS A 141 -11.62 -16.60 -7.16
C LYS A 141 -11.32 -15.43 -6.27
N GLN A 142 -11.08 -14.28 -6.91
CA GLN A 142 -10.94 -13.03 -6.20
C GLN A 142 -12.19 -12.80 -5.34
N ASP A 143 -12.01 -12.40 -4.09
CA ASP A 143 -13.16 -12.05 -3.25
C ASP A 143 -13.65 -10.69 -3.72
N ASP A 144 -14.75 -10.68 -4.50
CA ASP A 144 -15.33 -9.48 -5.09
C ASP A 144 -15.53 -8.35 -4.06
N CYS A 145 -15.81 -8.71 -2.80
CA CYS A 145 -16.00 -7.74 -1.72
C CYS A 145 -14.70 -6.99 -1.37
N TRP A 146 -13.56 -7.69 -1.37
CA TRP A 146 -12.26 -7.09 -1.09
C TRP A 146 -11.80 -6.22 -2.26
N VAL A 147 -11.98 -6.70 -3.49
CA VAL A 147 -11.66 -5.93 -4.70
C VAL A 147 -12.46 -4.64 -4.74
N GLU A 148 -13.76 -4.72 -4.47
CA GLU A 148 -14.64 -3.54 -4.44
C GLU A 148 -14.22 -2.57 -3.33
N THR A 149 -13.86 -3.07 -2.15
CA THR A 149 -13.41 -2.23 -1.04
C THR A 149 -12.10 -1.51 -1.37
N VAL A 150 -11.12 -2.23 -1.91
CA VAL A 150 -9.83 -1.65 -2.33
C VAL A 150 -10.04 -0.62 -3.42
N ALA A 151 -10.87 -0.92 -4.43
CA ALA A 151 -11.20 0.01 -5.51
C ALA A 151 -11.90 1.28 -4.99
N LYS A 152 -12.84 1.15 -4.06
CA LYS A 152 -13.51 2.30 -3.43
C LYS A 152 -12.52 3.20 -2.69
N VAL A 153 -11.65 2.62 -1.86
CA VAL A 153 -10.63 3.38 -1.12
C VAL A 153 -9.63 4.04 -2.08
N ALA A 154 -9.27 3.36 -3.16
CA ALA A 154 -8.37 3.89 -4.18
C ALA A 154 -8.96 5.14 -4.86
N ILE A 155 -10.24 5.08 -5.24
CA ILE A 155 -10.98 6.22 -5.82
C ILE A 155 -11.03 7.40 -4.85
N GLU A 156 -11.35 7.15 -3.57
CA GLU A 156 -11.39 8.19 -2.51
C GLU A 156 -10.04 8.91 -2.34
N GLN A 157 -8.93 8.20 -2.56
CA GLN A 157 -7.58 8.75 -2.42
C GLN A 157 -6.94 9.19 -3.75
N GLY A 158 -7.66 9.05 -4.87
CA GLY A 158 -7.13 9.37 -6.20
C GLY A 158 -5.95 8.48 -6.63
N ILE A 159 -5.93 7.24 -6.15
CA ILE A 159 -4.97 6.18 -6.43
C ILE A 159 -5.58 5.24 -7.48
N ASN A 160 -4.77 4.75 -8.41
CA ASN A 160 -5.22 3.73 -9.36
C ASN A 160 -4.79 2.35 -8.87
N THR A 161 -5.75 1.43 -8.75
CA THR A 161 -5.48 0.04 -8.39
C THR A 161 -6.01 -0.89 -9.47
N SER A 162 -5.23 -1.88 -9.84
CA SER A 162 -5.66 -2.95 -10.74
C SER A 162 -5.51 -4.29 -10.03
N PRO A 163 -6.60 -5.05 -9.85
CA PRO A 163 -6.48 -6.42 -9.36
C PRO A 163 -5.64 -7.23 -10.35
N LEU A 164 -4.67 -7.99 -9.84
CA LEU A 164 -3.93 -8.93 -10.66
C LEU A 164 -4.73 -10.23 -10.73
N GLN A 165 -5.46 -10.40 -11.84
CA GLN A 165 -6.13 -11.65 -12.19
C GLN A 165 -5.15 -12.54 -12.95
N PHE A 166 -5.08 -13.81 -12.57
CA PHE A 166 -4.22 -14.81 -13.19
C PHE A 166 -5.02 -16.08 -13.47
#